data_AF-A0A952WFI6-F1
#
_entry.id   AF-A0A952WFI6-F1
#
_cell.length_a   1.000
_cell.length_b   1.000
_cell.length_c   1.000
_cell.angle_alpha   90.00
_cell.angle_beta   90.00
_cell.angle_gamma   90.00
#
_symmetry.space_group_name_H-M   'P 1'
#
loop_
_entity.id
_entity.type
_entity.pdbx_description
1 polymer ?
#
loop_
_entity_poly.entity_id
_entity_poly.type
_entity_poly.pdbx_seq_one_letter_code
_entity_poly.pdbx_strand_id
1 'polypeptide(L)'
;MNIKTIVIEGHEKDIKISRTERGAEVTIEQSTRHDGGAGKQDICIAHIARDEDRDARYAKAVEVAKVVYGTDRRGRAAATNSMVHDVLNEMERVAGC
;
A
#
# COMPACT_ATOMS: atom_id res chain seq x y z
N MET A 1 0.70 -8.99 18.40
CA MET A 1 0.56 -7.52 18.24
C MET A 1 -0.64 -7.27 17.35
N ASN A 2 -1.59 -6.39 17.73
CA ASN A 2 -2.78 -6.09 16.91
C ASN A 2 -2.67 -4.67 16.35
N ILE A 3 -1.93 -4.52 15.25
CA ILE A 3 -1.81 -3.24 14.56
C ILE A 3 -3.08 -3.01 13.75
N LYS A 4 -3.76 -1.90 14.05
CA LYS A 4 -4.97 -1.50 13.31
C LYS A 4 -4.62 -0.81 12.01
N THR A 5 -3.62 0.05 12.03
CA THR A 5 -3.25 0.86 10.87
C THR A 5 -1.76 1.22 10.92
N ILE A 6 -1.13 1.30 9.75
CA ILE A 6 0.20 1.88 9.51
C ILE A 6 0.06 2.93 8.40
N VAL A 7 0.79 4.03 8.52
CA VAL A 7 0.95 5.01 7.45
C VAL A 7 2.42 5.01 7.03
N ILE A 8 2.67 4.90 5.73
CA ILE A 8 4.01 5.04 5.16
C ILE A 8 3.99 6.33 4.33
N GLU A 9 4.81 7.29 4.74
CA GLU A 9 5.01 8.54 4.00
C GLU A 9 5.70 8.22 2.67
N GLY A 10 5.00 8.49 1.57
CA GLY A 10 5.47 8.18 0.24
C GLY A 10 6.05 9.41 -0.45
N HIS A 11 6.75 9.19 -1.57
CA HIS A 11 7.35 10.24 -2.37
C HIS A 11 6.32 11.22 -2.93
N GLU A 12 5.21 10.71 -3.47
CA GLU A 12 4.11 11.54 -4.01
C GLU A 12 2.85 11.52 -3.16
N LYS A 13 2.55 10.37 -2.52
CA LYS A 13 1.36 10.16 -1.70
C LYS A 13 1.68 9.22 -0.58
N ASP A 14 1.13 9.51 0.59
CA ASP A 14 1.15 8.58 1.71
C ASP A 14 0.25 7.38 1.39
N ILE A 15 0.70 6.21 1.79
CA ILE A 15 -0.13 5.01 1.80
C ILE A 15 -0.58 4.72 3.23
N LYS A 16 -1.80 4.22 3.36
CA LYS A 16 -2.38 3.79 4.62
C LYS A 16 -2.72 2.31 4.53
N ILE A 17 -2.11 1.51 5.38
CA ILE A 17 -2.36 0.07 5.50
C ILE A 17 -3.31 -0.12 6.68
N SER A 18 -4.54 -0.58 6.44
CA SER A 18 -5.56 -0.76 7.47
C SER A 18 -5.93 -2.23 7.61
N ARG A 19 -6.05 -2.71 8.85
CA ARG A 19 -6.50 -4.07 9.15
C ARG A 19 -7.96 -4.23 8.77
N THR A 20 -8.28 -5.36 8.14
CA THR A 20 -9.64 -5.81 7.84
C THR A 20 -9.93 -7.12 8.58
N GLU A 21 -11.18 -7.57 8.51
CA GLU A 21 -11.58 -8.87 9.09
C GLU A 21 -10.83 -10.06 8.49
N ARG A 22 -10.37 -9.94 7.23
CA ARG A 22 -9.72 -11.01 6.46
C ARG A 22 -8.22 -10.81 6.20
N GLY A 23 -7.67 -9.64 6.56
CA GLY A 23 -6.26 -9.31 6.36
C GLY A 23 -6.03 -7.80 6.47
N ALA A 24 -5.62 -7.17 5.38
CA ALA A 24 -5.39 -5.73 5.32
C ALA A 24 -5.79 -5.12 3.96
N GLU A 25 -6.02 -3.82 3.95
CA GLU A 25 -6.20 -3.02 2.73
C GLU A 25 -5.19 -1.87 2.72
N VAL A 26 -4.70 -1.51 1.54
CA VAL A 26 -3.78 -0.40 1.35
C VAL A 26 -4.51 0.67 0.55
N THR A 27 -4.63 1.86 1.12
CA THR A 27 -5.31 3.01 0.50
C THR A 27 -4.37 4.19 0.30
N ILE A 28 -4.71 5.06 -0.64
CA ILE A 28 -4.08 6.37 -0.84
C ILE A 28 -5.13 7.46 -0.76
N GLU A 29 -4.77 8.62 -0.22
CA GLU A 29 -5.62 9.80 -0.32
C GLU A 29 -5.48 10.39 -1.73
N GLN A 30 -6.61 10.57 -2.43
CA GLN A 30 -6.68 11.33 -3.67
C GLN A 30 -7.61 12.52 -3.51
N SER A 31 -7.08 13.72 -3.75
CA SER A 31 -7.88 14.93 -3.89
C SER A 31 -8.58 14.93 -5.24
N THR A 32 -9.91 14.90 -5.24
CA THR A 32 -10.72 15.00 -6.46
C THR A 32 -10.98 16.47 -6.77
N ARG A 33 -10.63 16.94 -7.98
CA ARG A 33 -10.86 18.32 -8.44
C ARG A 33 -12.21 18.52 -9.15
N HIS A 34 -13.23 17.69 -8.88
CA HIS A 34 -14.50 17.81 -9.59
C HIS A 34 -15.46 18.77 -8.86
N ASP A 35 -15.82 19.86 -9.54
CA ASP A 35 -16.89 20.83 -9.28
C ASP A 35 -17.26 21.13 -7.81
N GLY A 36 -16.71 22.23 -7.27
CA GLY A 36 -17.34 22.98 -6.18
C GLY A 36 -17.00 22.57 -4.75
N GLY A 37 -16.21 21.52 -4.53
CA GLY A 37 -15.74 21.15 -3.19
C GLY A 37 -14.44 20.34 -3.23
N ALA A 38 -13.49 20.66 -2.36
CA ALA A 38 -12.27 19.89 -2.20
C ALA A 38 -12.60 18.54 -1.52
N GLY A 39 -13.06 17.56 -2.30
CA GLY A 39 -13.30 16.20 -1.85
C GLY A 39 -11.98 15.44 -1.69
N LYS A 40 -11.78 14.80 -0.55
CA LYS A 40 -10.74 13.80 -0.31
C LYS A 40 -11.37 12.42 -0.41
N GLN A 41 -10.79 11.54 -1.21
CA GLN A 41 -11.24 10.15 -1.34
C GLN A 41 -10.09 9.20 -1.08
N ASP A 42 -10.31 8.21 -0.22
CA ASP A 42 -9.40 7.09 -0.05
C ASP A 42 -9.64 6.07 -1.17
N ILE A 43 -8.58 5.72 -1.90
CA ILE A 43 -8.62 4.74 -2.98
C ILE A 43 -7.83 3.52 -2.56
N CYS A 44 -8.49 2.36 -2.53
CA CYS A 44 -7.83 1.08 -2.30
C CYS A 44 -6.98 0.69 -3.51
N ILE A 45 -5.66 0.53 -3.28
CA ILE A 45 -4.69 0.14 -4.29
C ILE A 45 -4.25 -1.32 -4.16
N ALA A 46 -4.39 -1.91 -2.97
CA ALA A 46 -4.12 -3.32 -2.75
C ALA A 46 -4.97 -3.88 -1.60
N HIS A 47 -5.41 -5.14 -1.75
CA HIS A 47 -6.02 -5.90 -0.67
C HIS A 47 -5.16 -7.12 -0.37
N ILE A 48 -4.82 -7.35 0.89
CA ILE A 48 -4.06 -8.51 1.35
C ILE A 48 -4.96 -9.41 2.17
N ALA A 49 -5.05 -10.68 1.82
CA ALA A 49 -5.74 -11.70 2.60
C ALA A 49 -4.71 -12.53 3.39
N ARG A 50 -5.06 -12.96 4.61
CA ARG A 50 -4.13 -13.76 5.45
C ARG A 50 -3.77 -15.11 4.86
N ASP A 51 -4.67 -15.66 4.06
CA ASP A 51 -4.59 -16.99 3.44
C ASP A 51 -4.01 -16.95 2.02
N GLU A 52 -3.61 -15.78 1.52
CA GLU A 52 -3.01 -15.68 0.20
C GLU A 52 -1.54 -16.12 0.19
N ASP A 53 -1.09 -16.67 -0.95
CA ASP A 53 0.29 -17.09 -1.13
C ASP A 53 1.29 -15.94 -1.01
N ARG A 54 2.51 -16.25 -0.53
CA ARG A 54 3.55 -15.24 -0.32
C ARG A 54 3.96 -14.53 -1.61
N ASP A 55 3.99 -15.22 -2.75
CA ASP A 55 4.35 -14.60 -4.03
C ASP A 55 3.26 -13.61 -4.49
N ALA A 56 1.99 -13.90 -4.20
CA ALA A 56 0.88 -12.98 -4.46
C ALA A 56 0.96 -11.73 -3.57
N ARG A 57 1.28 -11.88 -2.28
CA ARG A 57 1.53 -10.74 -1.38
C ARG A 57 2.71 -9.89 -1.87
N TYR A 58 3.79 -10.54 -2.29
CA TYR A 58 4.96 -9.85 -2.80
C TYR A 58 4.65 -9.05 -4.07
N ALA A 59 3.88 -9.61 -5.02
CA ALA A 59 3.45 -8.89 -6.21
C ALA A 59 2.63 -7.64 -5.87
N LYS A 60 1.75 -7.70 -4.87
CA LYS A 60 1.01 -6.53 -4.36
C LYS A 60 1.93 -5.52 -3.70
N ALA A 61 2.92 -5.96 -2.93
CA ALA A 61 3.92 -5.09 -2.32
C ALA A 61 4.75 -4.34 -3.37
N VAL A 62 5.05 -4.96 -4.51
CA VAL A 62 5.70 -4.30 -5.66
C VAL A 62 4.83 -3.16 -6.20
N GLU A 63 3.52 -3.37 -6.37
CA GLU A 63 2.61 -2.31 -6.84
C GLU A 63 2.50 -1.17 -5.82
N VAL A 64 2.39 -1.50 -4.53
CA VAL A 64 2.38 -0.51 -3.44
C VAL A 64 3.70 0.28 -3.42
N ALA A 65 4.84 -0.39 -3.60
CA ALA A 65 6.16 0.24 -3.63
C ALA A 65 6.32 1.25 -4.79
N LYS A 66 5.61 1.07 -5.91
CA LYS A 66 5.57 2.09 -6.99
C LYS A 66 4.93 3.39 -6.52
N VAL A 67 3.98 3.32 -5.61
CA VAL A 67 3.33 4.51 -5.05
C VAL A 67 4.19 5.14 -3.95
N VAL A 68 4.78 4.31 -3.08
CA VAL A 68 5.63 4.77 -1.99
C VAL A 68 6.91 5.43 -2.52
N TYR A 69 7.58 4.79 -3.47
CA TYR A 69 8.91 5.22 -3.92
C TYR A 69 8.91 5.86 -5.32
N GLY A 70 7.76 5.88 -6.00
CA GLY A 70 7.66 6.27 -7.40
C GLY A 70 8.07 5.16 -8.36
N THR A 71 8.05 5.48 -9.66
CA THR A 71 8.42 4.55 -10.74
C THR A 71 9.69 4.98 -11.47
N ASP A 72 10.53 4.01 -11.84
CA ASP A 72 11.67 4.23 -12.72
C ASP A 72 11.22 4.47 -14.18
N ARG A 73 12.18 4.81 -15.05
CA ARG A 73 11.92 5.04 -16.50
C ARG A 73 11.37 3.82 -17.24
N ARG A 74 11.37 2.64 -16.63
CA ARG A 74 10.85 1.38 -17.18
C ARG A 74 9.51 0.99 -16.55
N GLY A 75 8.90 1.85 -15.72
CA GLY A 75 7.62 1.60 -15.06
C GLY A 75 7.70 0.63 -13.87
N ARG A 76 8.89 0.33 -13.38
CA ARG A 76 9.11 -0.51 -12.18
C ARG A 76 9.15 0.38 -10.95
N ALA A 77 8.90 -0.18 -9.77
CA ALA A 77 9.11 0.57 -8.53
C ALA A 77 10.55 1.10 -8.48
N ALA A 78 10.73 2.38 -8.14
CA ALA A 78 12.04 2.99 -7.93
C ALA A 78 12.62 2.60 -6.56
N ALA A 79 12.62 1.29 -6.28
CA ALA A 79 12.94 0.70 -4.99
C ALA A 79 13.87 -0.50 -5.17
N THR A 80 14.71 -0.75 -4.18
CA THR A 80 15.51 -1.98 -4.11
C THR A 80 14.66 -3.16 -3.63
N ASN A 81 15.14 -4.38 -3.83
CA ASN A 81 14.43 -5.58 -3.37
C ASN A 81 14.16 -5.55 -1.85
N SER A 82 15.12 -5.06 -1.05
CA SER A 82 14.94 -4.91 0.40
C SER A 82 13.85 -3.90 0.75
N MET A 83 13.77 -2.78 0.05
CA MET A 83 12.72 -1.77 0.28
C MET A 83 11.32 -2.30 -0.06
N VAL A 84 11.20 -3.12 -1.10
CA VAL A 84 9.93 -3.82 -1.41
C VAL A 84 9.58 -4.79 -0.29
N HIS A 85 10.57 -5.50 0.27
CA HIS A 85 10.34 -6.36 1.43
C HIS A 85 9.95 -5.58 2.69
N ASP A 86 10.44 -4.36 2.89
CA ASP A 86 10.01 -3.53 4.02
C ASP A 86 8.52 -3.18 3.91
N VAL A 87 8.06 -2.80 2.71
CA VAL A 87 6.63 -2.58 2.42
C VAL A 87 5.82 -3.85 2.65
N LEU A 88 6.29 -5.00 2.15
CA LEU A 88 5.66 -6.29 2.38
C LEU A 88 5.56 -6.61 3.88
N ASN A 89 6.61 -6.39 4.65
CA ASN A 89 6.63 -6.69 6.08
C ASN A 89 5.58 -5.86 6.82
N GLU A 90 5.42 -4.57 6.51
CA GLU A 90 4.39 -3.74 7.16
C GLU A 90 2.97 -4.14 6.74
N MET A 91 2.80 -4.51 5.47
CA MET A 91 1.57 -5.09 4.93
C MET A 91 1.16 -6.38 5.67
N GLU A 92 2.09 -7.33 5.79
CA GLU A 92 1.90 -8.61 6.49
C GLU A 92 1.67 -8.43 7.99
N ARG A 93 2.39 -7.49 8.62
CA ARG A 93 2.26 -7.17 10.05
C ARG A 93 0.88 -6.64 10.40
N VAL A 94 0.27 -5.81 9.54
CA VAL A 94 -1.11 -5.33 9.72
C VAL A 94 -2.10 -6.46 9.45
N ALA A 95 -1.90 -7.22 8.37
CA ALA A 95 -2.78 -8.33 7.98
C ALA A 95 -2.79 -9.49 8.99
N GLY A 96 -1.67 -9.74 9.66
CA GLY A 96 -1.46 -10.83 10.61
C GLY A 96 -1.06 -12.14 9.95
N CYS A 97 -0.17 -12.10 8.95
CA CYS A 97 0.35 -13.24 8.20
C CYS A 97 1.87 -13.20 8.03
#